data_AF-A0A135VXK2-F1
#
_entry.id   AF-A0A135VXK2-F1
#
_cell.length_a   1.000
_cell.length_b   1.000
_cell.length_c   1.000
_cell.angle_alpha   90.00
_cell.angle_beta   90.00
_cell.angle_gamma   90.00
#
_symmetry.space_group_name_H-M   'P 1'
#
loop_
_entity.id
_entity.type
_entity.pdbx_description
1 polymer ?
#
loop_
_entity_poly.entity_id
_entity_poly.type
_entity_poly.pdbx_seq_one_letter_code
_entity_poly.pdbx_strand_id
1 'polypeptide(L)'
;MEAIEAKIKYGLEDKGIRCRSVYSIPDPDDPRVLLAFSSKDNQRLTPSKVQRALNSLGTGEFSVSRDFQRLSAAFLHLEVRLGARTETPVSRVAK
;
A
#
# COMPACT_ATOMS: atom_id res chain seq x y z
N MET A 1 -13.78 0.02 1.94
CA MET A 1 -12.34 -0.31 1.85
C MET A 1 -11.84 -0.50 0.41
N GLU A 2 -12.63 -0.93 -0.57
CA GLU A 2 -12.14 -1.13 -1.96
C GLU A 2 -11.50 0.11 -2.61
N ALA A 3 -11.95 1.31 -2.25
CA ALA A 3 -11.42 2.55 -2.80
C ALA A 3 -9.95 2.81 -2.43
N ILE A 4 -9.51 2.45 -1.20
CA ILE A 4 -8.12 2.69 -0.79
C ILE A 4 -7.18 1.65 -1.43
N GLU A 5 -7.61 0.40 -1.57
CA GLU A 5 -6.83 -0.65 -2.22
C GLU A 5 -6.56 -0.31 -3.68
N ALA A 6 -7.60 0.10 -4.41
CA ALA A 6 -7.48 0.53 -5.80
C ALA A 6 -6.53 1.74 -5.91
N LYS A 7 -6.68 2.74 -5.03
CA LYS A 7 -5.86 3.95 -5.04
C LYS A 7 -4.38 3.65 -4.75
N ILE A 8 -4.11 2.77 -3.79
CA ILE A 8 -2.74 2.31 -3.51
C ILE A 8 -2.18 1.56 -4.71
N LYS A 9 -2.95 0.62 -5.29
CA LYS A 9 -2.49 -0.18 -6.42
C LYS A 9 -2.14 0.68 -7.63
N TYR A 10 -3.06 1.53 -8.07
CA TYR A 10 -2.84 2.43 -9.20
C TYR A 10 -1.78 3.49 -8.90
N GLY A 11 -1.75 4.02 -7.68
CA GLY A 11 -0.77 5.00 -7.24
C GLY A 11 0.65 4.46 -7.25
N LEU A 12 0.86 3.21 -6.80
CA LEU A 12 2.15 2.55 -6.87
C LEU A 12 2.56 2.27 -8.33
N GLU A 13 1.60 1.85 -9.17
CA GLU A 13 1.85 1.59 -10.59
C GLU A 13 2.26 2.86 -11.35
N ASP A 14 1.63 4.01 -11.10
CA ASP A 14 2.02 5.33 -11.63
C ASP A 14 3.46 5.71 -11.23
N LYS A 15 3.91 5.27 -10.05
CA LYS A 15 5.30 5.45 -9.59
C LYS A 15 6.26 4.38 -10.11
N GLY A 16 5.83 3.52 -11.02
CA GLY A 16 6.63 2.45 -11.61
C GLY A 16 6.84 1.25 -10.67
N ILE A 17 6.06 1.13 -9.59
CA ILE A 17 6.12 0.02 -8.65
C ILE A 17 4.93 -0.91 -8.94
N ARG A 18 5.20 -2.05 -9.59
CA ARG A 18 4.16 -3.03 -9.87
C ARG A 18 3.76 -3.78 -8.61
N CYS A 19 2.64 -3.39 -8.02
CA CYS A 19 1.98 -4.12 -6.93
C CYS A 19 1.04 -5.18 -7.52
N ARG A 20 1.25 -6.46 -7.18
CA ARG A 20 0.44 -7.56 -7.70
C ARG A 20 -0.94 -7.56 -7.07
N SER A 21 -0.97 -7.45 -5.74
CA SER A 21 -2.18 -7.49 -4.94
C SER A 21 -2.06 -6.56 -3.73
N VAL A 22 -3.19 -6.00 -3.31
CA VAL A 22 -3.36 -5.24 -2.07
C VAL A 22 -4.46 -5.94 -1.29
N TYR A 23 -4.25 -6.21 -0.01
CA TYR A 23 -5.23 -6.85 0.86
C TYR A 23 -5.46 -6.00 2.10
N SER A 24 -6.68 -5.54 2.35
CA SER A 24 -7.03 -4.93 3.64
C SER A 24 -7.02 -5.97 4.75
N ILE A 25 -6.35 -5.65 5.86
CA ILE A 25 -6.44 -6.41 7.10
C ILE A 25 -7.54 -5.74 7.95
N PRO A 26 -8.64 -6.45 8.23
CA PRO A 26 -9.75 -5.88 8.99
C PRO A 26 -9.32 -5.73 10.46
N ASP A 27 -9.01 -4.50 10.84
CA ASP A 27 -8.77 -4.09 12.22
C ASP A 27 -9.37 -2.68 12.40
N PRO A 28 -10.39 -2.52 13.25
CA PRO A 28 -11.09 -1.24 13.43
C PRO A 28 -10.25 -0.19 14.15
N ASP A 29 -9.21 -0.58 14.89
CA ASP A 29 -8.36 0.33 15.67
C ASP A 29 -6.99 0.57 15.01
N ASP A 30 -6.49 -0.37 14.20
CA ASP A 30 -5.22 -0.26 13.46
C ASP A 30 -5.40 -0.65 11.98
N PRO A 31 -6.01 0.23 11.16
CA PRO A 31 -6.31 -0.07 9.77
C PRO A 31 -5.02 -0.32 8.97
N ARG A 32 -4.92 -1.52 8.39
CA ARG A 32 -3.71 -2.03 7.76
C ARG A 32 -3.99 -2.61 6.39
N VAL A 33 -2.99 -2.55 5.51
CA VAL A 33 -3.00 -3.25 4.22
C VAL A 33 -1.72 -4.06 4.03
N LEU A 34 -1.85 -5.21 3.42
CA LEU A 34 -0.74 -6.05 2.99
C LEU A 34 -0.55 -5.89 1.49
N LEU A 35 0.64 -5.45 1.08
CA LEU A 35 1.04 -5.33 -0.31
C LEU A 35 1.82 -6.56 -0.73
N ALA A 36 1.45 -7.16 -1.85
CA ALA A 36 2.18 -8.27 -2.46
C ALA A 36 2.87 -7.82 -3.75
N PHE A 37 4.18 -8.03 -3.81
CA PHE A 37 5.04 -7.69 -4.95
C PHE A 37 5.62 -8.96 -5.54
N SER A 38 5.61 -9.08 -6.87
CA SER A 38 6.36 -10.14 -7.55
C SER A 38 7.86 -9.98 -7.30
N SER A 39 8.52 -11.06 -6.89
CA SER A 39 9.97 -11.07 -6.64
C SER A 39 10.79 -10.88 -7.93
N LYS A 40 10.19 -11.09 -9.10
CA LYS A 40 10.84 -10.91 -10.41
C LYS A 40 10.79 -9.47 -10.91
N ASP A 41 9.67 -8.77 -10.67
CA ASP A 41 9.43 -7.43 -11.20
C ASP A 41 10.05 -6.31 -10.34
N ASN A 42 10.35 -6.60 -9.08
CA ASN A 42 10.70 -5.59 -8.06
C ASN A 42 12.05 -5.84 -7.39
N GLN A 43 13.06 -6.32 -8.13
CA GLN A 43 14.35 -6.76 -7.59
C GLN A 43 15.12 -5.69 -6.79
N ARG A 44 14.88 -4.40 -7.05
CA ARG A 44 15.51 -3.24 -6.36
C ARG A 44 14.54 -2.45 -5.50
N LEU A 45 13.38 -3.02 -5.21
CA LEU A 45 12.38 -2.39 -4.36
C LEU A 45 12.84 -2.49 -2.90
N THR A 46 12.70 -1.40 -2.17
CA THR A 46 12.96 -1.34 -0.73
C THR A 46 11.71 -0.83 -0.03
N PRO A 47 11.48 -1.18 1.24
CA PRO A 47 10.33 -0.68 1.98
C PRO A 47 10.29 0.86 1.99
N SER A 48 11.44 1.52 2.14
CA SER A 48 11.53 2.99 2.10
C SER A 48 11.07 3.60 0.77
N LYS A 49 11.33 2.94 -0.37
CA LYS A 49 10.82 3.39 -1.67
C LYS A 49 9.30 3.27 -1.75
N VAL A 50 8.74 2.17 -1.23
CA VAL A 50 7.29 1.97 -1.16
C VAL A 50 6.65 3.03 -0.28
N GLN A 51 7.19 3.27 0.92
CA GLN A 51 6.69 4.31 1.83
C GLN A 51 6.69 5.70 1.18
N ARG A 52 7.78 6.06 0.52
CA ARG A 52 7.89 7.36 -0.17
C ARG A 52 6.87 7.48 -1.29
N ALA A 53 6.66 6.42 -2.07
CA ALA A 53 5.66 6.38 -3.13
C ALA A 53 4.24 6.53 -2.56
N LEU A 54 3.90 5.78 -1.50
CA LEU A 54 2.61 5.86 -0.82
C LEU A 54 2.32 7.25 -0.25
N ASN A 55 3.29 7.84 0.47
CA ASN A 55 3.13 9.19 1.02
C ASN A 55 3.07 10.27 -0.05
N SER A 56 3.61 10.02 -1.25
CA SER A 56 3.46 10.94 -2.38
C SER A 56 2.06 10.93 -3.01
N LEU A 57 1.19 9.97 -2.66
CA LEU A 57 -0.18 9.91 -3.19
C LEU A 57 -1.08 11.01 -2.62
N GLY A 58 -0.66 11.68 -1.53
CA GLY A 58 -1.40 12.78 -0.91
C GLY A 58 -2.70 12.34 -0.24
N THR A 59 -2.79 11.08 0.18
CA THR A 59 -4.02 10.48 0.70
C THR A 59 -3.95 10.20 2.19
N GLY A 60 -3.09 10.91 2.92
CA GLY A 60 -2.78 10.61 4.31
C GLY A 60 -1.37 10.07 4.48
N GLU A 61 -1.05 9.72 5.72
CA GLU A 61 0.26 9.19 6.09
C GLU A 61 0.23 7.66 6.04
N PHE A 62 1.27 7.10 5.44
CA PHE A 62 1.52 5.67 5.37
C PHE A 62 2.82 5.37 6.09
N SER A 63 2.74 4.39 6.99
CA SER A 63 3.91 3.78 7.61
C SER A 63 4.04 2.35 7.12
N VAL A 64 5.25 1.91 6.81
CA VAL A 64 5.51 0.55 6.31
C VAL A 64 6.47 -0.17 7.24
N SER A 65 6.36 -1.50 7.28
CA SER A 65 7.35 -2.33 7.98
C SER A 65 8.77 -2.12 7.42
N ARG A 66 9.79 -2.26 8.27
CA ARG A 66 11.19 -2.01 7.88
C ARG A 66 11.72 -3.00 6.85
N ASP A 67 11.14 -4.20 6.82
CA ASP A 67 11.59 -5.33 6.01
C ASP A 67 10.43 -5.96 5.24
N PHE A 68 10.75 -6.50 4.07
CA PHE A 68 9.81 -7.35 3.34
C PHE A 68 9.68 -8.71 4.03
N GLN A 69 8.45 -9.16 4.20
CA GLN A 69 8.13 -10.52 4.60
C GLN A 69 8.05 -11.41 3.37
N ARG A 70 8.73 -12.56 3.40
CA ARG A 70 8.71 -13.51 2.29
C ARG A 70 7.84 -14.72 2.63
N LEU A 71 6.52 -14.57 2.42
CA LEU A 71 5.56 -15.66 2.63
C LEU A 71 5.59 -16.70 1.50
N SER A 72 6.26 -16.42 0.38
CA SER A 72 6.54 -17.41 -0.69
C SER A 72 7.77 -17.03 -1.52
N ALA A 73 8.31 -17.98 -2.29
CA ALA A 73 9.43 -17.70 -3.20
C ALA A 73 9.07 -16.67 -4.29
N ALA A 74 7.81 -16.65 -4.73
CA ALA A 74 7.34 -15.82 -5.83
C ALA A 74 7.00 -14.37 -5.41
N PHE A 75 6.76 -14.12 -4.12
CA PHE A 75 6.22 -12.85 -3.67
C PHE A 75 6.94 -12.27 -2.43
N LEU A 76 7.17 -10.96 -2.47
CA LEU A 76 7.58 -10.14 -1.33
C LEU A 76 6.34 -9.45 -0.79
N HIS A 77 6.16 -9.47 0.53
CA HIS A 77 5.00 -8.90 1.20
C HIS A 77 5.44 -7.75 2.09
N LEU A 78 4.65 -6.69 2.13
CA LEU A 78 4.92 -5.53 2.98
C LEU A 78 3.64 -5.10 3.68
N GLU A 79 3.67 -5.10 5.00
CA GLU A 79 2.58 -4.54 5.81
C GLU A 79 2.71 -3.01 5.81
N VAL A 80 1.58 -2.35 5.63
CA VAL A 80 1.44 -0.90 5.61
C VAL A 80 0.32 -0.52 6.56
N ARG A 81 0.62 0.39 7.48
CA ARG A 81 -0.33 1.01 8.39
C ARG A 81 -0.87 2.30 7.76
N LEU A 82 -2.19 2.44 7.84
CA LEU A 82 -2.93 3.62 7.38
C LEU A 82 -3.02 4.59 8.56
N GLY A 83 -2.47 5.79 8.42
CA GLY A 83 -2.57 6.84 9.44
C GLY A 83 -3.98 7.47 9.51
N ALA A 84 -4.20 8.32 10.52
CA ALA A 84 -5.51 8.92 10.85
C ALA A 84 -6.18 9.77 9.75
N ARG A 85 -5.49 10.06 8.63
CA ARG A 85 -6.03 10.79 7.47
C ARG A 85 -6.23 9.94 6.23
N THR A 86 -5.92 8.65 6.33
CA THR A 86 -5.88 7.73 5.19
C THR A 86 -7.23 7.05 4.95
N GLU A 87 -8.08 7.06 5.97
CA GLU A 87 -9.44 6.50 5.93
C GLU A 87 -10.52 7.51 5.58
N THR A 88 -10.22 8.81 5.41
CA THR A 88 -11.27 9.75 5.05
C THR A 88 -11.80 9.34 3.68
N PRO A 89 -13.03 8.82 3.56
CA PRO A 89 -13.62 8.66 2.24
C PRO A 89 -13.59 10.05 1.64
N VAL A 90 -13.13 10.16 0.39
CA VAL A 90 -13.42 11.34 -0.39
C VAL A 90 -14.95 11.35 -0.45
N SER A 91 -15.59 12.13 0.42
CA SER A 91 -17.00 12.42 0.31
C SER A 91 -17.17 12.87 -1.13
N ARG A 92 -17.85 12.05 -1.93
CA ARG A 92 -18.47 12.56 -3.15
C ARG A 92 -19.29 13.74 -2.66
N VAL A 93 -18.81 14.95 -2.94
CA VAL A 93 -19.68 16.11 -2.94
C VAL A 93 -20.67 15.78 -4.05
N ALA A 94 -21.81 15.22 -3.64
CA ALA A 94 -22.99 15.15 -4.48
C ALA A 94 -23.29 16.60 -4.85
N LYS A 95 -23.18 16.89 -6.15
CA LYS A 95 -23.66 18.13 -6.73
C LYS A 95 -25.01 17.86 -7.34
#